data_AF-A0A359HHC9-F1
#
_entry.id   AF-A0A359HHC9-F1
#
_cell.length_a   1.000
_cell.length_b   1.000
_cell.length_c   1.000
_cell.angle_alpha   90.00
_cell.angle_beta   90.00
_cell.angle_gamma   90.00
#
_symmetry.space_group_name_H-M   'P 1'
#
loop_
_entity.id
_entity.type
_entity.pdbx_description
1 polymer ?
#
loop_
_entity_poly.entity_id
_entity_poly.type
_entity_poly.pdbx_seq_one_letter_code
_entity_poly.pdbx_strand_id
1 'polypeptide(L)' 'QPVEQISGDKIGQAVLDDPFLQKKAVSQLALLSEEAYAAGIAKIKQAIRQAEANQEIIKFET' A
#
# COMPACT_ATOMS: atom_id res chain seq x y z
N GLN A 1 -25.30 -9.89 9.08
CA GLN A 1 -24.37 -9.27 10.05
C GLN A 1 -24.15 -7.81 9.62
N PRO A 2 -24.10 -6.84 10.54
CA PRO A 2 -23.73 -5.47 10.18
C PRO A 2 -22.23 -5.43 9.82
N VAL A 3 -21.90 -4.78 8.72
CA VAL A 3 -20.51 -4.59 8.27
C VAL A 3 -19.88 -3.53 9.16
N GLU A 4 -18.79 -3.88 9.84
CA GLU A 4 -18.02 -2.93 10.63
C GLU A 4 -17.16 -2.08 9.68
N GLN A 5 -17.38 -0.77 9.69
CA GLN A 5 -16.67 0.15 8.80
C GLN A 5 -15.40 0.62 9.51
N ILE A 6 -14.25 0.06 9.12
CA ILE A 6 -12.95 0.47 9.65
C ILE A 6 -12.53 1.74 8.90
N SER A 7 -12.66 2.90 9.54
CA SER A 7 -12.10 4.17 9.04
C SER A 7 -10.67 4.32 9.55
N GLY A 8 -9.70 4.25 8.63
CA GLY A 8 -8.27 4.32 8.94
C GLY A 8 -7.47 4.67 7.70
N ASP A 9 -7.76 5.82 7.09
CA ASP A 9 -7.10 6.27 5.87
C ASP A 9 -5.59 6.37 6.10
N LYS A 10 -4.82 5.48 5.47
CA LYS A 10 -3.37 5.57 5.43
C LYS A 10 -2.96 6.39 4.23
N ILE A 11 -2.31 7.52 4.48
CA ILE A 11 -1.88 8.46 3.45
C ILE A 11 -0.36 8.63 3.45
N GLY A 12 0.20 8.90 2.27
CA GLY A 12 1.64 9.11 2.10
C GLY A 12 2.45 7.95 2.68
N GLN A 13 3.49 8.27 3.45
CA GLN A 13 4.39 7.28 4.02
C GLN A 13 3.70 6.26 4.94
N ALA A 14 2.59 6.63 5.61
CA ALA A 14 1.87 5.74 6.53
C ALA A 14 1.25 4.53 5.82
N VAL A 15 1.07 4.59 4.49
CA VAL A 15 0.63 3.43 3.67
C VAL A 15 1.56 2.25 3.86
N LEU A 16 2.87 2.48 4.01
CA LEU A 16 3.88 1.42 4.11
C LEU A 16 3.88 0.69 5.45
N ASP A 17 3.22 1.25 6.45
CA ASP A 17 3.05 0.63 7.77
C ASP A 17 1.81 -0.30 7.80
N ASP A 18 1.16 -0.52 6.65
CA ASP A 18 0.04 -1.43 6.57
C ASP A 18 0.47 -2.90 6.66
N PRO A 19 -0.02 -3.66 7.68
CA PRO A 19 0.28 -5.08 7.79
C PRO A 19 -0.19 -5.88 6.55
N PHE A 20 -1.21 -5.43 5.83
CA PHE A 20 -1.68 -6.07 4.60
C PHE A 20 -0.69 -5.95 3.43
N LEU A 21 0.27 -5.01 3.49
CA LEU A 21 1.35 -4.94 2.50
C LEU A 21 2.47 -5.94 2.75
N GLN A 22 2.47 -6.67 3.87
CA GLN A 22 3.47 -7.71 4.09
C GLN A 22 3.23 -8.89 3.14
N LYS A 23 4.30 -9.42 2.54
CA LYS A 23 4.25 -10.49 1.53
C LYS A 23 3.32 -11.65 1.89
N LYS A 24 3.29 -12.08 3.15
CA LYS A 24 2.53 -13.25 3.60
C LYS A 24 1.22 -12.91 4.32
N ALA A 25 0.82 -11.64 4.37
CA ALA A 25 -0.39 -11.23 5.08
C ALA A 25 -1.69 -11.62 4.36
N VAL A 26 -1.67 -11.65 3.02
CA VAL A 26 -2.83 -12.01 2.20
C VAL A 26 -2.45 -12.97 1.09
N SER A 27 -3.38 -13.84 0.69
CA SER A 27 -3.17 -14.87 -0.33
C SER A 27 -2.62 -14.30 -1.64
N GLN A 28 -3.06 -13.11 -2.03
CA GLN A 28 -2.64 -12.45 -3.28
C GLN A 28 -1.15 -12.12 -3.28
N LEU A 29 -0.62 -11.55 -2.19
CA LEU A 29 0.79 -11.20 -2.08
C LEU A 29 1.66 -12.45 -1.82
N ALA A 30 1.11 -13.43 -1.11
CA ALA A 30 1.82 -14.66 -0.76
C ALA A 30 2.19 -15.51 -2.00
N LEU A 31 1.39 -15.41 -3.06
CA LEU A 31 1.58 -16.11 -4.33
C LEU A 31 2.57 -15.41 -5.28
N LEU A 32 2.97 -14.17 -4.99
CA LEU A 32 3.94 -13.46 -5.82
C LEU A 32 5.34 -14.05 -5.67
N SER A 33 6.16 -13.94 -6.71
CA SER A 33 7.61 -14.12 -6.56
C SER A 33 8.19 -13.03 -5.65
N GLU A 34 9.40 -13.22 -5.13
CA GLU A 34 10.08 -12.19 -4.33
C GLU A 34 10.32 -10.92 -5.15
N GLU A 35 10.69 -11.08 -6.42
CA GLU A 35 10.96 -9.98 -7.35
C GLU A 35 9.69 -9.18 -7.65
N ALA A 36 8.57 -9.86 -7.92
CA ALA A 36 7.29 -9.21 -8.18
C ALA A 36 6.80 -8.42 -6.96
N TYR A 37 6.95 -9.00 -5.76
CA TYR A 37 6.62 -8.32 -4.51
C TYR A 37 7.50 -7.09 -4.28
N ALA A 38 8.83 -7.24 -4.39
CA ALA A 38 9.77 -6.14 -4.20
C ALA A 38 9.54 -5.01 -5.22
N ALA A 39 9.26 -5.36 -6.49
CA ALA A 39 8.93 -4.38 -7.52
C ALA A 39 7.63 -3.62 -7.21
N GLY A 40 6.61 -4.30 -6.67
CA GLY A 40 5.38 -3.65 -6.20
C GLY A 40 5.64 -2.64 -5.08
N ILE A 41 6.39 -3.04 -4.05
CA ILE A 41 6.77 -2.15 -2.94
C ILE A 41 7.58 -0.95 -3.43
N ALA A 42 8.50 -1.15 -4.38
CA ALA A 42 9.29 -0.07 -4.97
C ALA A 42 8.41 0.95 -5.71
N LYS A 43 7.39 0.49 -6.45
CA LYS A 43 6.41 1.36 -7.13
C LYS A 43 5.62 2.21 -6.14
N ILE A 44 5.14 1.63 -5.04
CA ILE A 44 4.42 2.37 -4.00
C ILE A 44 5.32 3.47 -3.40
N LYS A 45 6.55 3.13 -3.03
CA LYS A 45 7.53 4.10 -2.52
C LYS A 45 7.84 5.23 -3.50
N GLN A 46 7.96 4.92 -4.79
CA GLN A 46 8.18 5.93 -5.82
C GLN A 46 6.98 6.86 -5.95
N ALA A 47 5.77 6.31 -5.98
CA ALA A 47 4.55 7.09 -6.12
C ALA A 47 4.34 8.04 -4.92
N ILE A 48 4.60 7.56 -3.69
CA ILE A 48 4.56 8.39 -2.48
C ILE A 48 5.57 9.55 -2.61
N ARG A 49 6.84 9.26 -2.94
CA ARG A 49 7.87 10.31 -3.08
C ARG A 49 7.52 11.34 -4.14
N GLN A 50 6.93 10.91 -5.25
CA GLN A 50 6.50 11.81 -6.32
C GLN A 50 5.36 12.73 -5.86
N ALA A 51 4.37 12.18 -5.14
CA ALA A 51 3.28 12.97 -4.59
C ALA A 51 3.79 13.97 -3.54
N GLU A 52 4.69 13.55 -2.65
CA GLU A 52 5.34 14.43 -1.67
C GLU A 52 6.11 15.58 -2.33
N ALA A 53 6.87 15.29 -3.40
CA ALA A 53 7.61 16.30 -4.15
C ALA A 53 6.68 17.34 -4.81
N ASN A 54 5.46 16.94 -5.16
CA ASN A 54 4.44 17.80 -5.75
C ASN A 54 3.51 18.46 -4.71
N GLN A 55 3.71 18.19 -3.41
CA GLN A 55 2.78 18.60 -2.34
C GLN A 55 1.34 18.07 -2.55
N GLU A 56 1.22 16.90 -3.18
CA GLU A 56 -0.02 16.21 -3.47
C GLU A 56 -0.25 15.05 -2.50
N ILE A 57 -1.51 14.75 -2.20
CA ILE A 57 -1.88 13.55 -1.45
C ILE A 57 -2.16 12.45 -2.46
N ILE A 58 -1.37 11.37 -2.41
CA ILE A 58 -1.63 10.18 -3.22
C ILE A 58 -2.91 9.50 -2.74
N LYS A 59 -3.89 9.38 -3.63
CA LYS A 59 -5.07 8.53 -3.46
C LYS A 59 -4.90 7.32 -4.35
N PHE A 60 -4.84 6.14 -3.74
CA PHE A 60 -4.96 4.89 -4.47
C PHE A 60 -6.45 4.63 -4.67
N GLU A 61 -6.93 4.70 -5.91
CA GLU A 61 -8.32 4.35 -6.24
C GLU A 61 -8.55 2.87 -5.92
N THR A 62 -9.66 2.59 -5.22
CA THR A 62 -10.12 1.25 -4.83
C THR A 62 -10.98 0.61 -5.90
#